data_AF-A0A3C0BRS9-F1
#
_entry.id   AF-A0A3C0BRS9-F1
#
_cell.length_a   1.000
_cell.length_b   1.000
_cell.length_c   1.000
_cell.angle_alpha   90.00
_cell.angle_beta   90.00
_cell.angle_gamma   90.00
#
_symmetry.space_group_name_H-M   'P 1'
#
loop_
_entity.id
_entity.type
_entity.pdbx_description
1 polymer ?
#
loop_
_entity_poly.entity_id
_entity_poly.type
_entity_poly.pdbx_seq_one_letter_code
_entity_poly.pdbx_strand_id
1 'polypeptide(L)'
;MDILDTTPPSNGSKGEKTLSASPAAGVPRTTRAAIEILKVSATSKPVAVAGAIAGVVRSQTRVEVQAIGAGAINQAVKAIAISRGYVAAGGIDLVCIPSFIDISIDGEERTGIRLLVESR
;
A
#
# COMPACT_ATOMS: atom_id res chain seq x y z
N MET A 1 -27.73 26.27 -61.62
CA MET A 1 -27.06 27.57 -61.81
C MET A 1 -26.01 27.65 -60.73
N ASP A 2 -24.84 27.10 -61.06
CA ASP A 2 -23.67 26.91 -60.22
C ASP A 2 -23.03 28.25 -59.84
N ILE A 3 -22.62 28.42 -58.58
CA ILE A 3 -21.49 29.27 -58.20
C ILE A 3 -20.72 28.58 -57.06
N LEU A 4 -19.67 27.87 -57.47
CA LEU A 4 -18.28 27.89 -56.99
C LEU A 4 -17.99 28.18 -55.50
N ASP A 5 -17.61 27.09 -54.82
CA ASP A 5 -16.42 26.90 -53.97
C ASP A 5 -15.49 28.09 -53.67
N THR A 6 -15.26 28.40 -52.38
CA THR A 6 -13.95 28.78 -51.82
C THR A 6 -13.92 28.58 -50.29
N THR A 7 -13.30 27.50 -49.79
CA THR A 7 -12.42 27.58 -48.59
C THR A 7 -11.02 28.05 -49.05
N PRO A 8 -9.99 28.42 -48.24
CA PRO A 8 -9.66 28.17 -46.81
C PRO A 8 -9.02 29.46 -46.15
N PRO A 9 -8.12 29.49 -45.12
CA PRO A 9 -7.47 28.41 -44.38
C PRO A 9 -7.41 28.51 -42.85
N SER A 10 -7.17 27.32 -42.27
CA SER A 10 -6.50 27.16 -40.98
C SER A 10 -5.09 27.73 -41.03
N ASN A 11 -4.69 28.53 -40.04
CA ASN A 11 -3.28 28.75 -39.76
C ASN A 11 -3.05 28.79 -38.25
N GLY A 12 -2.32 27.80 -37.75
CA GLY A 12 -1.82 27.77 -36.39
C GLY A 12 -0.59 28.65 -36.25
N SER A 13 -0.47 29.33 -35.11
CA SER A 13 0.80 29.88 -34.63
C SER A 13 1.16 29.22 -33.31
N LYS A 14 2.22 28.39 -33.33
CA LYS A 14 3.00 28.01 -32.14
C LYS A 14 3.81 29.21 -31.66
N GLY A 15 3.97 29.35 -30.34
CA GLY A 15 4.98 30.26 -29.76
C GLY A 15 4.77 30.63 -28.30
N GLU A 16 5.29 29.78 -27.40
CA GLU A 16 5.93 30.11 -26.11
C GLU A 16 5.34 31.17 -25.15
N LYS A 17 4.97 30.72 -23.94
CA LYS A 17 5.77 30.99 -22.73
C LYS A 17 5.35 30.09 -21.55
N THR A 18 6.31 29.26 -21.17
CA THR A 18 6.47 28.60 -19.87
C THR A 18 6.37 29.60 -18.72
N LEU A 19 5.81 29.17 -17.58
CA LEU A 19 6.20 29.41 -16.17
C LEU A 19 4.93 29.28 -15.29
N SER A 20 4.69 28.14 -14.63
CA SER A 20 5.26 27.76 -13.32
C SER A 20 4.92 28.75 -12.19
N ALA A 21 3.90 28.43 -11.39
CA ALA A 21 3.84 28.71 -9.95
C ALA A 21 2.67 27.89 -9.35
N SER A 22 2.90 26.66 -8.88
CA SER A 22 3.45 26.24 -7.58
C SER A 22 2.32 25.82 -6.63
N PRO A 23 2.38 24.62 -6.02
CA PRO A 23 1.27 24.02 -5.29
C PRO A 23 1.10 24.63 -3.90
N ALA A 24 -0.15 24.72 -3.47
CA ALA A 24 -0.53 25.25 -2.16
C ALA A 24 0.20 24.52 -1.01
N ALA A 25 0.89 25.33 -0.22
CA ALA A 25 1.33 25.19 1.16
C ALA A 25 0.91 23.92 1.93
N GLY A 26 1.92 23.14 2.35
CA GLY A 26 2.37 23.28 3.75
C GLY A 26 1.75 22.38 4.82
N VAL A 27 1.30 21.16 4.51
CA VAL A 27 1.29 20.11 5.54
C VAL A 27 2.67 19.48 5.56
N PRO A 28 3.42 19.52 6.68
CA PRO A 28 4.63 18.72 6.80
C PRO A 28 4.24 17.26 6.62
N ARG A 29 4.56 16.67 5.47
CA ARG A 29 4.64 15.21 5.36
C ARG A 29 5.80 14.82 6.26
N THR A 30 5.49 14.57 7.54
CA THR A 30 6.39 13.87 8.45
C THR A 30 6.98 12.72 7.66
N THR A 31 8.31 12.63 7.61
CA THR A 31 9.04 11.54 6.98
C THR A 31 8.50 10.25 7.59
N ARG A 32 7.54 9.62 6.90
CA ARG A 32 6.88 8.41 7.38
C ARG A 32 7.99 7.37 7.38
N ALA A 33 8.46 6.99 8.56
CA ALA A 33 9.38 5.87 8.70
C ALA A 33 8.86 4.73 7.82
N ALA A 34 9.74 4.16 6.99
CA ALA A 34 9.35 3.09 6.08
C ALA A 34 8.67 1.99 6.90
N ILE A 35 7.44 1.64 6.53
CA ILE A 35 6.68 0.58 7.22
C ILE A 35 7.31 -0.75 6.82
N GLU A 36 7.62 -1.58 7.82
CA GLU A 36 8.12 -2.93 7.58
C GLU A 36 7.04 -3.79 6.93
N ILE A 37 7.40 -4.52 5.87
CA ILE A 37 6.49 -5.37 5.10
C ILE A 37 6.84 -6.84 5.31
N LEU A 38 5.91 -7.61 5.85
CA LEU A 38 6.00 -9.05 6.01
C LEU A 38 5.19 -9.76 4.92
N LYS A 39 5.86 -10.45 4.00
CA LYS A 39 5.22 -11.28 2.99
C LYS A 39 4.94 -12.68 3.54
N VAL A 40 3.69 -13.12 3.46
CA VAL A 40 3.24 -14.42 3.98
C VAL A 40 2.79 -15.30 2.83
N SER A 41 3.16 -16.58 2.88
CA SER A 41 2.75 -17.62 1.95
C SER A 41 1.90 -18.69 2.65
N ALA A 42 1.33 -19.62 1.88
CA ALA A 42 0.57 -20.73 2.44
C ALA A 42 1.42 -21.65 3.35
N THR A 43 2.73 -21.70 3.15
CA THR A 43 3.68 -22.51 3.92
C THR A 43 4.31 -21.77 5.10
N SER A 44 4.05 -20.46 5.25
CA SER A 44 4.50 -19.69 6.41
C SER A 44 3.96 -20.27 7.70
N LYS A 45 4.83 -20.40 8.71
CA LYS A 45 4.45 -20.88 10.05
C LYS A 45 3.84 -19.71 10.84
N PRO A 46 2.56 -19.77 11.27
CA PRO A 46 1.92 -18.65 11.97
C PRO A 46 2.68 -18.14 13.19
N VAL A 47 3.28 -19.04 13.98
CA VAL A 47 4.08 -18.69 15.17
C VAL A 47 5.31 -17.84 14.80
N ALA A 48 6.00 -18.18 13.71
CA ALA A 48 7.18 -17.42 13.27
C ALA A 48 6.78 -16.02 12.79
N VAL A 49 5.72 -15.92 11.99
CA VAL A 49 5.17 -14.63 11.53
C VAL A 49 4.66 -13.79 12.71
N ALA A 50 4.02 -14.41 13.70
CA ALA A 50 3.55 -13.73 14.90
C ALA A 50 4.69 -13.12 15.73
N GLY A 51 5.81 -13.83 15.84
CA GLY A 51 7.03 -13.33 16.46
C GLY A 51 7.61 -12.12 15.73
N ALA A 52 7.64 -12.15 14.39
CA ALA A 52 8.06 -11.02 13.58
C ALA A 52 7.14 -9.81 13.76
N ILE A 53 5.81 -9.99 13.69
CA ILE A 53 4.82 -8.93 13.94
C ILE A 53 5.05 -8.32 15.33
N ALA A 54 5.18 -9.15 16.37
CA ALA A 54 5.36 -8.67 17.74
C ALA A 54 6.70 -7.93 17.92
N GLY A 55 7.76 -8.38 17.25
CA GLY A 55 9.06 -7.70 17.26
C GLY A 55 8.98 -6.32 16.63
N VAL A 56 8.34 -6.21 15.46
CA VAL A 56 8.13 -4.93 14.79
C VAL A 56 7.24 -4.03 15.64
N VAL A 57 6.07 -4.50 16.09
CA VAL A 57 5.11 -3.64 16.82
C VAL A 57 5.63 -3.12 18.18
N ARG A 58 6.60 -3.81 18.79
CA ARG A 58 7.26 -3.32 20.02
C ARG A 58 8.22 -2.15 19.76
N SER A 59 8.78 -2.06 18.56
CA SER A 59 9.76 -1.02 18.19
C SER A 59 9.18 0.08 17.31
N GLN A 60 8.15 -0.27 16.53
CA GLN A 60 7.42 0.57 15.60
C GLN A 60 5.94 0.41 15.90
N THR A 61 5.10 1.43 15.73
CA THR A 61 3.66 1.28 16.04
C THR A 61 2.88 0.50 14.98
N ARG A 62 3.51 0.14 13.85
CA ARG A 62 2.83 -0.40 12.65
C ARG A 62 3.68 -1.44 11.92
N VAL A 63 3.02 -2.44 11.35
CA VAL A 63 3.60 -3.39 10.39
C VAL A 63 2.58 -3.74 9.31
N GLU A 64 3.05 -3.93 8.09
CA GLU A 64 2.22 -4.36 6.97
C GLU A 64 2.41 -5.85 6.70
N VAL A 65 1.33 -6.63 6.65
CA VAL A 65 1.38 -8.05 6.26
C VAL A 65 0.72 -8.20 4.90
N GLN A 66 1.45 -8.73 3.92
CA GLN A 66 0.95 -8.96 2.56
C GLN A 66 0.83 -10.45 2.28
N ALA A 67 -0.31 -10.87 1.73
CA ALA A 67 -0.61 -12.26 1.43
C ALA A 67 -1.42 -12.41 0.15
N ILE A 68 -1.16 -13.46 -0.63
CA ILE A 68 -1.91 -13.80 -1.84
C ILE A 68 -2.43 -15.23 -1.72
N GLY A 69 -3.73 -15.40 -2.02
CA GLY A 69 -4.40 -16.70 -1.95
C GLY A 69 -4.85 -17.10 -0.55
N ALA A 70 -5.87 -17.96 -0.49
CA ALA A 70 -6.57 -18.32 0.75
C ALA A 70 -5.64 -18.92 1.82
N GLY A 71 -4.68 -19.75 1.41
CA GLY A 71 -3.72 -20.37 2.32
C GLY A 71 -2.85 -19.33 3.05
N ALA A 72 -2.26 -18.39 2.29
CA ALA A 72 -1.43 -17.34 2.85
C ALA A 72 -2.21 -16.40 3.78
N ILE A 73 -3.43 -16.01 3.37
CA ILE A 73 -4.32 -15.16 4.17
C ILE A 73 -4.65 -15.83 5.51
N ASN A 74 -4.98 -17.13 5.49
CA ASN A 74 -5.25 -17.88 6.73
C ASN A 74 -4.03 -17.90 7.67
N GLN A 75 -2.82 -18.09 7.15
CA GLN A 75 -1.60 -18.05 7.97
C GLN A 75 -1.34 -16.65 8.53
N ALA A 76 -1.58 -15.59 7.74
CA ALA A 76 -1.42 -14.21 8.19
C ALA A 76 -2.40 -13.88 9.32
N VAL A 77 -3.67 -14.24 9.18
CA VAL A 77 -4.70 -13.98 10.21
C VAL A 77 -4.40 -14.77 11.50
N LYS A 78 -4.00 -16.04 11.39
CA LYS A 78 -3.54 -16.84 12.55
C LYS A 78 -2.35 -16.18 13.26
N ALA A 79 -1.38 -15.69 12.49
CA ALA A 79 -0.21 -15.02 13.03
C ALA A 79 -0.58 -13.73 13.79
N ILE A 80 -1.49 -12.92 13.24
CA ILE A 80 -2.00 -11.71 13.91
C ILE A 80 -2.69 -12.07 15.23
N ALA A 81 -3.54 -13.10 15.23
CA ALA A 81 -4.22 -13.56 16.44
C ALA A 81 -3.23 -14.02 17.53
N ILE A 82 -2.19 -14.78 17.16
CA ILE A 82 -1.12 -15.20 18.09
C ILE A 82 -0.33 -13.97 18.59
N SER A 83 0.00 -13.04 17.69
CA SER A 83 0.78 -11.85 18.00
C SER A 83 0.10 -10.97 19.06
N ARG A 84 -1.24 -10.85 19.02
CA ARG A 84 -2.02 -10.18 20.08
C ARG A 84 -1.71 -10.73 21.47
N GLY A 85 -1.65 -12.04 21.61
CA GLY A 85 -1.27 -12.69 22.88
C GLY A 85 0.17 -12.37 23.30
N TYR A 86 1.10 -12.26 22.35
CA TYR A 86 2.51 -11.95 22.64
C TYR A 86 2.73 -10.51 23.11
N VAL A 87 1.91 -9.57 22.66
CA VAL A 87 2.08 -8.15 23.00
C VAL A 87 1.18 -7.68 24.15
N ALA A 88 0.13 -8.45 24.49
CA ALA A 88 -0.79 -8.13 25.57
C ALA A 88 -0.10 -7.95 26.94
N ALA A 89 0.92 -8.77 27.26
CA ALA A 89 1.69 -8.63 28.50
C ALA A 89 2.46 -7.30 28.60
N GLY A 90 2.71 -6.64 27.46
CA GLY A 90 3.29 -5.30 27.40
C GLY A 90 2.26 -4.17 27.38
N GLY A 91 0.97 -4.47 27.57
CA GLY A 91 -0.11 -3.48 27.54
C GLY A 91 -0.45 -2.96 26.14
N ILE A 92 -0.01 -3.64 25.08
CA ILE A 92 -0.27 -3.25 23.69
C ILE A 92 -1.48 -4.04 23.17
N ASP A 93 -2.50 -3.36 22.65
CA ASP A 93 -3.56 -3.98 21.85
C ASP A 93 -3.30 -3.75 20.36
N LEU A 94 -3.69 -4.71 19.52
CA LEU A 94 -3.51 -4.63 18.07
C LEU A 94 -4.85 -4.55 17.36
N VAL A 95 -4.93 -3.65 16.38
CA VAL A 95 -5.99 -3.63 15.37
C VAL A 95 -5.44 -4.09 14.02
N CYS A 96 -6.31 -4.70 13.22
CA CYS A 96 -6.00 -5.15 11.86
C CYS A 96 -6.95 -4.48 10.88
N ILE A 97 -6.39 -3.83 9.85
CA ILE A 97 -7.13 -3.08 8.85
C ILE A 97 -6.84 -3.73 7.48
N PRO A 98 -7.76 -4.56 6.95
CA PRO A 98 -7.56 -5.21 5.66
C PRO A 98 -7.84 -4.27 4.49
N SER A 99 -7.12 -4.46 3.38
CA SER A 99 -7.37 -3.80 2.10
C SER A 99 -6.83 -4.64 0.94
N PHE A 100 -7.41 -4.52 -0.25
CA PHE A 100 -6.82 -5.07 -1.47
C PHE A 100 -5.55 -4.33 -1.87
N ILE A 101 -4.61 -5.05 -2.47
CA ILE A 101 -3.41 -4.49 -3.09
C ILE A 101 -3.08 -5.28 -4.36
N ASP A 102 -2.48 -4.60 -5.34
CA ASP A 102 -1.91 -5.25 -6.51
C ASP A 102 -0.42 -5.55 -6.23
N ILE A 103 -0.03 -6.80 -6.45
CA ILE A 103 1.33 -7.29 -6.24
C ILE A 103 1.82 -7.90 -7.55
N SER A 104 2.97 -7.44 -8.03
CA SER A 104 3.65 -8.08 -9.16
C SER A 104 4.43 -9.31 -8.69
N ILE A 105 4.13 -10.47 -9.27
CA ILE A 105 4.85 -11.74 -9.08
C ILE A 105 5.17 -12.29 -10.45
N ASP A 106 6.45 -12.54 -10.72
CA ASP A 106 6.93 -13.09 -11.99
C ASP A 106 6.46 -12.30 -13.24
N GLY A 107 6.28 -10.99 -13.09
CA GLY A 107 5.78 -10.10 -14.15
C GLY A 107 4.27 -10.08 -14.33
N GLU A 108 3.53 -10.90 -13.58
CA GLU A 108 2.06 -10.89 -13.56
C GLU A 108 1.54 -10.10 -12.35
N GLU A 109 0.54 -9.25 -12.58
CA GLU A 109 -0.16 -8.61 -11.48
C GLU A 109 -1.17 -9.58 -10.86
N ARG A 110 -1.08 -9.71 -9.54
CA ARG A 110 -1.96 -10.54 -8.71
C ARG A 110 -2.59 -9.66 -7.65
N THR A 111 -3.91 -9.74 -7.51
CA THR A 111 -4.61 -9.11 -6.38
C THR A 111 -4.34 -9.90 -5.10
N GLY A 112 -3.73 -9.23 -4.12
CA GLY A 112 -3.48 -9.73 -2.78
C GLY A 112 -4.29 -8.99 -1.72
N ILE A 113 -4.11 -9.43 -0.48
CA ILE A 113 -4.60 -8.74 0.70
C ILE A 113 -3.43 -8.16 1.47
N ARG A 114 -3.54 -6.86 1.77
CA ARG A 114 -2.73 -6.17 2.76
C ARG A 114 -3.51 -6.14 4.07
N LEU A 115 -2.86 -6.54 5.14
CA LEU A 115 -3.33 -6.41 6.52
C LEU A 115 -2.40 -5.43 7.22
N LEU A 116 -2.85 -4.18 7.40
CA LEU A 116 -2.13 -3.22 8.22
C LEU A 116 -2.42 -3.55 9.69
N VAL A 117 -1.38 -3.83 10.45
CA VAL A 117 -1.46 -4.11 11.88
C VAL A 117 -0.83 -2.95 12.64
N GLU A 118 -1.57 -2.36 13.58
CA GLU A 118 -1.08 -1.23 14.37
C GLU A 118 -1.44 -1.36 15.85
N SER A 119 -0.58 -0.83 16.72
CA SER A 119 -0.85 -0.66 18.15
C SER A 119 -1.91 0.42 18.37
N ARG A 120 -2.86 0.19 19.26
CA ARG A 120 -3.81 1.21 19.74
C ARG A 120 -3.74 1.42 21.24
#